data_AF-A0A1W9J028-F1
#
_entry.id   AF-A0A1W9J028-F1
#
_cell.length_a   1.000
_cell.length_b   1.000
_cell.length_c   1.000
_cell.angle_alpha   90.00
_cell.angle_beta   90.00
_cell.angle_gamma   90.00
#
_symmetry.space_group_name_H-M   'P 1'
#
loop_
_entity.id
_entity.type
_entity.pdbx_description
1 polymer ?
#
loop_
_entity_poly.entity_id
_entity_poly.type
_entity_poly.pdbx_seq_one_letter_code
_entity_poly.pdbx_strand_id
1 'polypeptide(L)' 'MAGYQWTLDKPRVAGWYWFRGAAHEADPFIVEVDQVGQFQWPDGGYQEVALAKGEWAGPIQLPEDD' A
#
# COMPACT_ATOMS: atom_id res chain seq x y z
N MET A 1 10.24 -5.33 -17.31
CA MET A 1 10.06 -5.00 -15.89
C MET A 1 8.97 -3.96 -15.82
N ALA A 2 7.73 -4.35 -15.53
CA ALA A 2 6.68 -3.38 -15.28
C ALA A 2 7.02 -2.70 -13.96
N GLY A 3 7.55 -1.48 -14.03
CA GLY A 3 7.84 -0.70 -12.83
C GLY A 3 6.53 -0.38 -12.12
N TYR A 4 6.49 -0.49 -10.80
CA TYR A 4 5.36 -0.02 -10.02
C TYR A 4 5.23 1.49 -10.21
N GLN A 5 4.05 1.96 -10.63
CA GLN A 5 3.75 3.37 -10.80
C GLN A 5 3.00 3.88 -9.57
N TRP A 6 3.50 4.96 -8.99
CA TRP A 6 2.81 5.68 -7.93
C TRP A 6 1.53 6.32 -8.47
N THR A 7 0.42 6.06 -7.79
CA THR A 7 -0.88 6.64 -8.09
C THR A 7 -1.57 7.12 -6.82
N LEU A 8 -2.43 8.13 -6.95
CA LEU A 8 -3.35 8.55 -5.90
C LEU A 8 -4.58 7.63 -5.80
N ASP A 9 -4.76 6.73 -6.78
CA ASP A 9 -5.79 5.70 -6.73
C ASP A 9 -5.61 4.80 -5.51
N LYS A 10 -6.72 4.59 -4.81
CA LYS A 10 -6.76 3.73 -3.63
C LYS A 10 -6.72 2.26 -4.03
N PRO A 11 -5.93 1.41 -3.35
CA PRO A 11 -6.06 -0.04 -3.41
C PRO A 11 -7.52 -0.48 -3.32
N ARG A 12 -7.94 -1.30 -4.28
CA ARG A 12 -9.31 -1.87 -4.34
C ARG A 12 -9.35 -3.35 -4.02
N VAL A 13 -8.19 -4.00 -3.99
CA VAL A 13 -8.05 -5.42 -3.70
C VAL A 13 -7.04 -5.61 -2.58
N ALA A 14 -7.25 -6.64 -1.77
CA ALA A 14 -6.31 -7.04 -0.73
C ALA A 14 -4.96 -7.45 -1.33
N GLY A 15 -3.90 -7.25 -0.58
CA GLY A 15 -2.54 -7.58 -0.96
C GLY A 15 -1.53 -6.56 -0.50
N TRP A 16 -0.29 -6.74 -0.93
CA TRP A 16 0.82 -5.89 -0.55
C TRP A 16 0.92 -4.69 -1.49
N TYR A 17 1.10 -3.49 -0.93
CA TYR A 17 1.27 -2.26 -1.71
C TYR A 17 2.41 -1.45 -1.14
N TRP A 18 3.11 -0.76 -2.04
CA TRP A 18 3.93 0.37 -1.64
C TRP A 18 3.02 1.53 -1.28
N PHE A 19 3.27 2.12 -0.11
CA PHE A 19 2.64 3.35 0.33
C PHE A 19 3.72 4.42 0.55
N ARG A 20 3.41 5.65 0.13
CA ARG A 20 4.18 6.83 0.53
C ARG A 20 3.22 7.93 0.97
N GLY A 21 3.49 8.50 2.14
CA GLY A 21 2.67 9.58 2.71
C GLY A 21 2.66 10.83 1.83
N ALA A 22 1.57 11.59 1.90
CA ALA A 22 1.51 12.90 1.27
C ALA A 22 2.66 13.80 1.79
N ALA A 23 3.22 14.64 0.91
CA ALA A 23 4.33 15.55 1.19
C ALA A 23 5.73 14.93 1.40
N HIS A 24 5.96 13.67 1.01
CA HIS A 24 7.27 12.98 1.17
C HIS A 24 7.80 13.04 2.61
N GLU A 25 6.92 13.15 3.61
CA GLU A 25 7.31 13.24 5.03
C GLU A 25 7.97 11.95 5.52
N ALA A 26 7.83 10.83 4.80
CA ALA A 26 8.47 9.56 5.09
C ALA A 26 8.91 8.83 3.81
N ASP A 27 9.95 8.01 3.94
CA ASP A 27 10.36 7.06 2.91
C ASP A 27 9.21 6.11 2.55
N PRO A 28 9.12 5.65 1.28
CA PRO A 28 8.13 4.67 0.88
C PRO A 28 8.35 3.36 1.64
N PHE A 29 7.26 2.75 2.12
CA PHE A 29 7.28 1.44 2.78
C PHE A 29 6.14 0.56 2.26
N ILE A 30 6.24 -0.73 2.54
CA ILE A 30 5.27 -1.73 2.10
C ILE A 30 4.25 -1.95 3.22
N VAL A 31 2.97 -1.96 2.87
CA VAL A 31 1.86 -2.31 3.78
C VAL A 31 0.99 -3.39 3.16
N GLU A 32 0.40 -4.23 4.02
CA GLU A 32 -0.61 -5.20 3.62
C GLU A 32 -2.00 -4.56 3.75
N VAL A 33 -2.72 -4.51 2.64
CA VAL A 33 -4.13 -4.12 2.59
C VAL A 33 -4.97 -5.39 2.72
N ASP A 34 -5.90 -5.39 3.68
CA ASP A 34 -6.80 -6.50 3.94
C ASP A 34 -8.06 -6.44 3.05
N GLN A 35 -8.91 -7.48 3.11
CA GLN A 35 -10.12 -7.60 2.29
C GLN A 35 -11.18 -6.53 2.56
N VAL A 36 -11.20 -5.95 3.76
CA VAL A 36 -12.11 -4.84 4.10
C VAL A 36 -11.53 -3.47 3.75
N GLY A 37 -10.33 -3.41 3.15
CA GLY A 37 -9.70 -2.17 2.70
C GLY A 37 -9.07 -1.36 3.84
N GLN A 38 -8.66 -2.02 4.92
CA GLN A 38 -7.75 -1.44 5.90
C GLN A 38 -6.33 -1.95 5.65
N PHE A 39 -5.36 -1.27 6.22
CA PHE A 39 -3.98 -1.74 6.23
C PHE A 39 -3.39 -1.49 7.62
N GLN A 40 -2.37 -2.28 7.94
CA GLN A 40 -1.64 -2.15 9.19
C GLN A 40 -0.35 -1.35 8.96
N TRP A 41 -0.15 -0.32 9.78
CA TRP A 41 1.10 0.43 9.86
C TRP A 41 2.19 -0.43 10.53
N PRO A 42 3.48 -0.18 10.23
CA PRO A 42 4.59 -0.85 10.91
C PRO A 42 4.55 -0.73 12.45
N ASP A 43 3.98 0.36 12.97
CA ASP A 43 3.76 0.60 14.41
C ASP A 43 2.61 -0.24 15.00
N GLY A 44 1.92 -1.04 14.19
CA GLY A 44 0.82 -1.92 14.59
C GLY A 44 -0.57 -1.28 14.56
N GLY A 45 -0.67 0.02 14.27
CA GLY A 45 -1.94 0.73 14.10
C GLY A 45 -2.65 0.33 12.81
N TYR A 46 -3.98 0.33 12.82
CA TYR A 46 -4.79 0.07 11.62
C TYR A 46 -5.36 1.36 11.07
N GLN A 47 -5.42 1.47 9.74
CA GLN A 47 -6.05 2.61 9.08
C GLN A 47 -6.76 2.17 7.79
N GLU A 48 -7.89 2.81 7.51
CA GLU A 48 -8.62 2.62 6.25
C GLU A 48 -7.84 3.26 5.08
N VAL A 49 -7.70 2.50 3.99
CA VAL A 49 -7.07 2.97 2.75
C VAL A 49 -7.76 4.24 2.22
N ALA A 50 -9.08 4.33 2.38
CA ALA A 50 -9.88 5.48 1.97
C ALA A 50 -9.48 6.79 2.68
N LEU A 51 -9.02 6.69 3.93
CA LEU A 51 -8.64 7.84 4.76
C LEU A 51 -7.16 8.19 4.67
N ALA A 52 -6.32 7.23 4.26
CA ALA A 52 -4.89 7.43 4.14
C ALA A 52 -4.55 8.41 3.02
N LYS A 53 -3.81 9.47 3.35
CA LYS A 53 -3.37 10.49 2.39
C LYS A 53 -1.96 10.16 1.92
N GLY A 54 -1.85 9.76 0.67
CA GLY A 54 -0.59 9.30 0.09
C GLY A 54 -0.80 8.68 -1.29
N GLU A 55 0.30 8.27 -1.88
CA GLU A 55 0.34 7.54 -3.13
C GLU A 55 0.60 6.06 -2.87
N TRP A 56 0.08 5.25 -3.76
CA TRP A 56 0.09 3.80 -3.70
C TRP A 56 0.73 3.24 -4.96
N ALA A 57 1.40 2.10 -4.85
CA ALA A 57 1.87 1.37 -6.02
C ALA A 57 1.76 -0.15 -5.77
N GLY A 58 1.11 -0.87 -6.67
CA GLY A 58 0.83 -2.30 -6.51
C GLY A 58 -0.49 -2.72 -7.19
N PRO A 59 -1.01 -3.92 -6.89
CA PRO A 59 -0.53 -4.86 -5.88
C PRO A 59 0.86 -5.45 -6.22
N ILE A 60 1.67 -5.66 -5.20
CA ILE A 60 2.97 -6.31 -5.30
C ILE A 60 2.73 -7.80 -5.53
N GLN A 61 3.23 -8.30 -6.66
CA GLN A 61 3.22 -9.73 -6.94
C GLN A 61 4.25 -10.39 -6.01
N LEU A 62 3.77 -11.14 -5.01
CA LEU A 62 4.64 -12.00 -4.23
C LEU A 62 5.14 -13.15 -5.11
N PRO A 63 6.37 -13.66 -4.89
CA PRO A 63 6.79 -14.90 -5.52
C PRO A 63 5.83 -16.02 -5.11
N GLU A 64 5.38 -16.80 -6.08
CA GLU A 64 4.67 -18.05 -5.84
C GLU A 64 5.72 -19.06 -5.35
N ASP A 65 5.50 -19.66 -4.17
CA ASP A 65 6.27 -20.85 -3.74
C ASP A 65 5.79 -22.03 -4.60
N ASP A 66 6.65 -22.51 -5.51
CA ASP A 66 6.48 -23.74 -6.30
C ASP A 66 6.93 -24.98 -5.50
#